data_AF-A0A9D4JRN0-F1
#
_entry.id   AF-A0A9D4JRN0-F1
#
_cell.length_a   1.000
_cell.length_b   1.000
_cell.length_c   1.000
_cell.angle_alpha   90.00
_cell.angle_beta   90.00
_cell.angle_gamma   90.00
#
_symmetry.space_group_name_H-M   'P 1'
#
loop_
_entity.id
_entity.type
_entity.pdbx_description
1 polymer ?
#
loop_
_entity_poly.entity_id
_entity_poly.type
_entity_poly.pdbx_seq_one_letter_code
_entity_poly.pdbx_strand_id
1 'polypeptide(L)'
;MGENVGDKLKFVKRDAFARGFMACAALSSRGKSVIRIIPKGTKANSENYINNVLQQFIRKDVPRIFPEDKHVMTFHQDSASSHNFKDCFLHVN
;
A
#
# COMPACT_ATOMS: atom_id res chain seq x y z
N MET A 1 16.40 0.12 -45.91
CA MET A 1 16.92 -0.75 -44.83
C MET A 1 16.12 -0.44 -43.57
N GLY A 2 15.11 -1.24 -43.27
CA GLY A 2 14.28 -1.05 -42.06
C GLY A 2 14.97 -1.70 -40.88
N GLU A 3 15.25 -0.95 -39.82
CA GLU A 3 15.75 -1.54 -38.58
C GLU A 3 14.69 -2.48 -38.00
N ASN A 4 15.08 -3.72 -37.73
CA ASN A 4 14.23 -4.72 -37.09
C ASN A 4 14.06 -4.35 -35.61
N VAL A 5 12.94 -3.67 -35.29
CA VAL A 5 12.60 -3.18 -33.94
C VAL A 5 12.56 -4.32 -32.90
N GLY A 6 12.36 -5.56 -33.35
CA GLY A 6 12.32 -6.76 -32.51
C GLY A 6 13.61 -7.03 -31.72
N ASP A 7 14.78 -6.72 -32.28
CA ASP A 7 16.07 -7.04 -31.65
C ASP A 7 16.43 -6.11 -30.47
N LYS A 8 15.70 -5.00 -30.32
CA LYS A 8 15.89 -4.03 -29.22
C LYS A 8 14.94 -4.27 -28.03
N LEU A 9 14.02 -5.25 -28.12
CA LEU A 9 13.07 -5.55 -27.05
C LEU A 9 13.65 -6.56 -26.06
N LYS A 10 14.12 -6.07 -24.91
CA LYS A 10 14.45 -6.93 -23.76
C LYS A 10 13.18 -7.19 -22.94
N PHE A 11 12.66 -8.41 -23.01
CA PHE A 11 11.62 -8.87 -22.09
C PHE A 11 12.22 -9.08 -20.70
N VAL A 12 11.91 -8.17 -19.78
CA VAL A 12 12.33 -8.29 -18.39
C VAL A 12 11.38 -9.23 -17.67
N LYS A 13 11.90 -10.32 -17.08
CA LYS A 13 11.13 -11.13 -16.12
C LYS A 13 10.66 -10.19 -15.00
N ARG A 14 9.34 -10.01 -14.86
CA ARG A 14 8.72 -9.09 -13.88
C ARG A 14 9.25 -9.27 -12.46
N ASP A 15 9.67 -10.49 -12.10
CA ASP A 15 10.08 -10.85 -10.75
C ASP A 15 11.60 -10.79 -10.51
N ALA A 16 12.40 -10.46 -11.53
CA ALA A 16 13.86 -10.54 -11.44
C ALA A 16 14.50 -9.47 -10.51
N PHE A 17 13.76 -8.44 -10.10
CA PHE A 17 14.32 -7.26 -9.43
C PHE A 17 13.98 -7.08 -7.94
N ALA A 18 13.06 -7.85 -7.37
CA ALA A 18 12.68 -7.69 -5.96
C ALA A 18 13.29 -8.79 -5.06
N ARG A 19 14.55 -8.61 -4.66
CA ARG A 19 15.16 -9.45 -3.61
C ARG A 19 14.45 -9.25 -2.26
N GLY A 20 13.92 -8.04 -2.02
CA GLY A 20 13.15 -7.68 -0.82
C GLY A 20 11.66 -8.02 -0.90
N PHE A 21 10.97 -7.84 0.23
CA PHE A 21 9.51 -7.81 0.33
C PHE A 21 9.08 -6.45 0.86
N MET A 22 7.85 -6.05 0.57
CA MET A 22 7.26 -4.85 1.13
C MET A 22 6.36 -5.26 2.30
N ALA A 23 6.43 -4.52 3.40
CA ALA A 23 5.53 -4.70 4.53
C ALA A 23 4.93 -3.35 4.91
N CYS A 24 3.68 -3.35 5.35
CA CYS A 24 3.00 -2.19 5.89
C CYS A 24 2.67 -2.41 7.36
N ALA A 25 2.92 -1.39 8.18
CA ALA A 25 2.53 -1.34 9.57
C ALA A 25 2.23 0.12 9.94
N ALA A 26 1.36 0.31 10.93
CA ALA A 26 1.04 1.60 11.52
C ALA A 26 1.30 1.55 13.03
N LEU A 27 1.70 2.69 13.59
CA LEU A 27 2.03 2.87 14.99
C LEU A 27 1.31 4.11 15.53
N SER A 28 0.82 4.00 16.77
CA SER A 28 0.24 5.11 17.51
C SER A 28 0.66 5.02 18.98
N SER A 29 0.38 6.06 19.77
CA SER A 29 0.59 6.04 21.22
C SER A 29 -0.25 4.96 21.92
N ARG A 30 -1.38 4.54 21.33
CA ARG A 30 -2.28 3.52 21.89
C ARG A 30 -1.93 2.10 21.43
N GLY A 31 -1.06 1.92 20.45
CA GLY A 31 -0.62 0.60 20.02
C GLY A 31 -0.13 0.52 18.58
N LYS A 32 -0.01 -0.71 18.08
CA LYS A 32 0.50 -1.02 16.74
C LYS A 32 -0.49 -1.83 15.92
N SER A 33 -0.48 -1.63 14.60
CA SER A 33 -1.24 -2.48 13.66
C SER A 33 -0.59 -3.86 13.54
N VAL A 34 -1.32 -4.79 12.94
CA VAL A 34 -0.72 -6.01 12.39
C VAL A 34 0.21 -5.62 11.23
N ILE A 35 1.38 -6.26 11.17
CA ILE A 35 2.30 -6.12 10.03
C ILE A 35 1.73 -6.92 8.86
N ARG A 36 1.49 -6.25 7.73
CA ARG A 36 0.95 -6.86 6.51
C ARG A 36 2.05 -6.96 5.48
N ILE A 37 2.40 -8.18 5.06
CA ILE A 37 3.35 -8.40 3.97
C ILE A 37 2.60 -8.24 2.65
N ILE A 38 3.09 -7.34 1.80
CA ILE A 38 2.57 -7.15 0.45
C ILE A 38 3.23 -8.16 -0.48
N PRO A 39 2.45 -8.89 -1.31
CA PRO A 39 3.00 -9.88 -2.22
C PRO A 39 4.08 -9.29 -3.15
N LYS A 40 5.06 -10.12 -3.50
CA LYS A 40 6.11 -9.74 -4.46
C LYS A 40 5.49 -9.49 -5.83
N GLY A 41 6.03 -8.51 -6.57
CA GLY A 41 5.53 -8.13 -7.88
C GLY A 41 4.22 -7.32 -7.86
N THR A 42 3.64 -7.08 -6.68
CA THR A 42 2.49 -6.20 -6.54
C THR A 42 2.85 -4.78 -6.92
N LYS A 43 2.03 -4.18 -7.80
CA LYS A 43 2.20 -2.79 -8.21
C LYS A 43 1.83 -1.86 -7.06
N ALA A 44 2.72 -0.93 -6.73
CA ALA A 44 2.44 0.17 -5.80
C ALA A 44 1.52 1.19 -6.48
N ASN A 45 0.23 0.88 -6.53
CA ASN A 45 -0.82 1.79 -7.00
C ASN A 45 -1.88 1.99 -5.90
N SER A 46 -2.75 2.97 -6.11
CA SER A 46 -3.75 3.37 -5.10
C SER A 46 -4.78 2.30 -4.82
N GLU A 47 -5.25 1.58 -5.85
CA GLU A 47 -6.21 0.49 -5.68
C GLU A 47 -5.66 -0.63 -4.79
N ASN A 48 -4.42 -1.06 -5.06
CA ASN A 48 -3.74 -2.06 -4.26
C ASN A 48 -3.53 -1.56 -2.82
N TYR A 49 -3.15 -0.29 -2.66
CA TYR A 49 -3.01 0.33 -1.34
C TYR A 49 -4.34 0.34 -0.57
N ILE A 50 -5.43 0.78 -1.19
CA ILE A 50 -6.75 0.84 -0.56
C ILE A 50 -7.20 -0.54 -0.09
N ASN A 51 -7.16 -1.53 -0.98
CA ASN A 51 -7.73 -2.86 -0.72
C ASN A 51 -6.88 -3.70 0.26
N ASN A 52 -5.56 -3.67 0.11
CA ASN A 52 -4.67 -4.56 0.86
C ASN A 52 -4.07 -3.93 2.12
N VAL A 53 -4.06 -2.59 2.20
CA VAL A 53 -3.50 -1.85 3.33
C VAL A 53 -4.59 -1.06 4.05
N LEU A 54 -5.13 -0.02 3.41
CA LEU A 54 -5.94 1.00 4.09
C LEU A 54 -7.24 0.42 4.66
N GLN A 55 -8.04 -0.26 3.85
CA GLN A 55 -9.31 -0.84 4.32
C GLN A 55 -9.08 -1.89 5.41
N GLN A 56 -8.00 -2.66 5.31
CA GLN A 56 -7.68 -3.67 6.31
C GLN A 56 -7.28 -3.03 7.64
N PHE A 57 -6.48 -1.96 7.60
CA PHE A 57 -6.12 -1.17 8.77
C PHE A 57 -7.38 -0.58 9.43
N ILE A 58 -8.23 0.10 8.66
CA ILE A 58 -9.43 0.78 9.18
C ILE A 58 -10.45 -0.22 9.76
N ARG A 59 -10.66 -1.37 9.11
CA ARG A 59 -11.66 -2.34 9.57
C ARG A 59 -11.18 -3.20 10.73
N LYS A 60 -9.89 -3.53 10.80
CA LYS A 60 -9.37 -4.53 11.76
C LYS A 60 -8.50 -3.93 12.85
N ASP A 61 -7.65 -2.98 12.49
CA ASP A 61 -6.66 -2.43 13.42
C ASP A 61 -7.23 -1.24 14.18
N VAL A 62 -7.98 -0.34 13.54
CA VAL A 62 -8.54 0.84 14.22
C VAL A 62 -9.48 0.47 15.38
N PRO A 63 -10.47 -0.43 15.24
CA PRO A 63 -11.33 -0.79 16.37
C PRO A 63 -10.58 -1.48 17.52
N ARG A 64 -9.46 -2.14 17.21
CA ARG A 64 -8.62 -2.83 18.20
C ARG A 64 -7.70 -1.85 18.95
N ILE A 65 -7.15 -0.85 18.26
CA ILE A 65 -6.22 0.14 18.81
C ILE A 65 -6.98 1.30 19.48
N PHE A 66 -8.17 1.63 18.97
CA PHE A 66 -9.02 2.73 19.42
C PHE A 66 -10.45 2.23 19.69
N PRO A 67 -10.67 1.37 20.72
CA PRO A 67 -11.99 0.78 20.99
C PRO A 67 -13.05 1.80 21.39
N GLU A 68 -12.66 2.83 22.15
CA GLU A 68 -13.56 3.84 22.74
C GLU A 68 -13.74 5.10 21.85
N ASP A 69 -12.81 5.39 20.93
CA ASP A 69 -12.70 6.67 20.20
C ASP A 69 -12.40 6.47 18.70
N LYS A 70 -13.34 5.90 17.95
CA LYS A 70 -13.14 5.71 16.49
C LYS A 70 -12.99 7.03 15.71
N HIS A 71 -13.46 8.15 16.28
CA HIS A 71 -13.47 9.48 15.65
C HIS A 71 -12.27 10.36 16.02
N VAL A 72 -11.30 9.86 16.82
CA VAL A 72 -10.15 10.65 17.31
C VAL A 72 -8.82 10.09 16.81
N MET A 73 -8.78 9.58 15.58
CA MET A 73 -7.54 9.13 14.95
C MET A 73 -7.15 10.05 13.80
N THR A 74 -6.04 10.76 13.96
CA THR A 74 -5.38 11.41 12.83
C THR A 74 -4.51 10.38 12.11
N PHE A 75 -4.83 10.09 10.86
CA PHE A 75 -4.02 9.21 10.02
C PHE A 75 -2.89 9.99 9.36
N HIS A 76 -1.64 9.63 9.65
CA HIS A 76 -0.45 10.25 9.08
C HIS A 76 0.31 9.25 8.20
N GLN A 77 0.59 9.64 6.96
CA GLN A 77 1.34 8.85 5.97
C GLN A 77 2.14 9.79 5.06
N ASP A 78 3.14 9.25 4.37
CA ASP A 78 3.92 10.00 3.39
C ASP A 78 3.11 10.26 2.10
N SER A 79 3.57 11.26 1.33
CA SER A 79 2.87 11.80 0.16
C SER A 79 3.06 10.96 -1.11
N ALA A 80 3.27 9.64 -1.00
CA ALA A 80 3.46 8.78 -2.16
C ALA A 80 2.27 8.90 -3.13
N SER A 81 2.54 8.75 -4.43
CA SER A 81 1.50 8.89 -5.46
C SER A 81 0.35 7.89 -5.28
N SER A 82 0.63 6.70 -4.73
CA SER A 82 -0.38 5.72 -4.35
C SER A 82 -1.31 6.18 -3.22
N HIS A 83 -0.83 7.06 -2.33
CA HIS A 83 -1.55 7.53 -1.14
C HIS A 83 -2.47 8.74 -1.44
N ASN A 84 -2.11 9.56 -2.44
CA ASN A 84 -2.80 10.81 -2.76
C ASN A 84 -4.02 10.67 -3.69
N PHE A 85 -4.59 9.47 -3.81
CA PHE A 85 -5.77 9.24 -4.64
C PHE A 85 -7.05 9.64 -3.91
N LYS A 86 -8.01 10.26 -4.60
CA LYS A 86 -9.25 10.79 -4.00
C LYS A 86 -9.99 9.74 -3.16
N ASP A 87 -10.01 8.48 -3.60
CA ASP A 87 -10.71 7.41 -2.88
C ASP A 87 -10.01 6.98 -1.58
N CYS A 88 -8.69 7.22 -1.43
CA CYS A 88 -8.01 6.98 -0.16
C CYS A 88 -8.58 7.87 0.95
N PHE A 89 -9.00 9.09 0.63
CA PHE A 89 -9.57 10.03 1.61
C PHE A 89 -11.03 9.71 1.99
N LEU A 90 -11.78 9.04 1.11
CA LEU A 90 -13.16 8.62 1.39
C LEU A 90 -13.27 7.46 2.37
N HIS A 91 -12.20 6.68 2.53
CA HIS A 91 -12.20 5.53 3.46
C HIS A 91 -11.78 5.92 4.88
N VAL A 92 -11.20 7.11 5.06
CA VAL A 92 -10.64 7.60 6.34
C VAL A 92 -11.60 8.54 7.07
N ASN A 93 -12.57 9.15 6.36
CA ASN A 93 -13.56 10.07 6.93
C ASN A 93 -14.90 9.39 7.21
#